data_AF-A0A954M1S9-F1
#
_entry.id   AF-A0A954M1S9-F1
#
_cell.length_a   1.000
_cell.length_b   1.000
_cell.length_c   1.000
_cell.angle_alpha   90.00
_cell.angle_beta   90.00
_cell.angle_gamma   90.00
#
_symmetry.space_group_name_H-M   'P 1'
#
loop_
_entity.id
_entity.type
_entity.pdbx_description
1 polymer ?
#
loop_
_entity_poly.entity_id
_entity_poly.type
_entity_poly.pdbx_seq_one_letter_code
_entity_poly.pdbx_strand_id
1 'polypeptide(L)'
;MNGIEHELPDPTAADIESAETRQLAPRVVKPQTGMHRWWNQTWNFLYPPLCCQCGTDLGDQSSTLCARCEQQLEIAQGTTCHRCAAPVGPHLDTHNGCGHCRNDSFAFDRVFALGVHRDGLKRAILNAKTSHPLAAGLVELLYRQRGHELQKLNLDCVIPIPQYWLDRLLQPHFAAQSMAQAWSRLLMVDLQGHILTKRRRTQRQSVLSPSERKSNLRNAFGISGHPRLEGRTILLVDDVLTTGTTAHRAAKVLRTAGAARIYVAVIARGIGVERLSSS
;
A
#
# COMPACT_ATOMS: atom_id res chain seq x y z
N MET A 1 48.59 46.26 -4.73
CA MET A 1 49.04 45.22 -3.79
C MET A 1 47.81 44.38 -3.48
N ASN A 2 47.43 43.51 -4.40
CA ASN A 2 47.80 42.08 -4.46
C ASN A 2 47.28 41.31 -3.25
N GLY A 3 46.33 40.39 -3.48
CA GLY A 3 45.84 39.52 -2.41
C GLY A 3 44.69 38.56 -2.71
N ILE A 4 44.65 37.98 -3.92
CA ILE A 4 44.22 36.60 -4.23
C ILE A 4 42.87 36.13 -3.67
N GLU A 5 41.84 36.18 -4.54
CA GLU A 5 40.64 35.35 -4.46
C GLU A 5 41.03 33.89 -4.77
N HIS A 6 40.83 32.97 -3.81
CA HIS A 6 40.91 31.54 -4.05
C HIS A 6 39.55 31.06 -4.60
N GLU A 7 39.37 31.12 -5.91
CA GLU A 7 38.35 30.37 -6.63
C GLU A 7 38.68 28.86 -6.53
N LEU A 8 37.84 28.12 -5.82
CA LEU A 8 37.82 26.66 -5.90
C LEU A 8 37.23 26.27 -7.27
N PRO A 9 37.87 25.36 -8.03
CA PRO A 9 37.39 24.98 -9.34
C PRO A 9 36.05 24.24 -9.24
N ASP A 10 35.11 24.65 -10.09
CA ASP A 10 33.84 23.96 -10.32
C ASP A 10 34.10 22.50 -10.73
N PRO A 11 33.43 21.51 -10.11
CA PRO A 11 33.62 20.12 -10.47
C PRO A 11 33.17 19.90 -11.92
N THR A 12 34.02 19.25 -12.72
CA THR A 12 33.73 18.97 -14.12
C THR A 12 32.57 17.99 -14.24
N ALA A 13 31.78 18.12 -15.31
CA ALA A 13 30.59 17.31 -15.57
C ALA A 13 30.84 15.78 -15.60
N ALA A 14 32.10 15.34 -15.68
CA ALA A 14 32.49 13.94 -15.63
C ALA A 14 32.55 13.35 -14.20
N ASP A 15 32.62 14.19 -13.15
CA ASP A 15 32.74 13.74 -11.75
C ASP A 15 31.38 13.54 -11.06
N ILE A 16 30.29 14.01 -11.69
CA ILE A 16 28.91 13.86 -11.19
C ILE A 16 28.30 12.52 -11.63
N GLU A 17 28.87 11.86 -12.65
CA GLU A 17 28.29 10.68 -13.28
C GLU A 17 28.51 9.35 -12.51
N SER A 18 29.29 9.35 -11.42
CA SER A 18 29.63 8.12 -10.67
C SER A 18 28.87 7.89 -9.36
N ALA A 19 27.90 8.72 -8.97
CA ALA A 19 27.25 8.61 -7.65
C ALA A 19 25.74 8.31 -7.63
N GLU A 20 25.01 8.40 -8.76
CA GLU A 20 23.54 8.27 -8.74
C GLU A 20 22.98 7.38 -9.84
N THR A 21 23.14 6.05 -9.73
CA THR A 21 22.13 5.10 -10.28
C THR A 21 22.30 3.68 -9.74
N ARG A 22 21.85 3.43 -8.50
CA ARG A 22 21.46 2.08 -8.03
C ARG A 22 20.02 2.09 -7.55
N GLN A 23 19.11 2.52 -8.43
CA GLN A 23 17.69 2.19 -8.29
C GLN A 23 17.45 0.87 -9.02
N LEU A 24 17.47 -0.23 -8.27
CA LEU A 24 16.93 -1.51 -8.70
C LEU A 24 15.41 -1.37 -8.86
N ALA A 25 14.97 -1.03 -10.07
CA ALA A 25 13.58 -1.15 -10.46
C ALA A 25 13.24 -2.64 -10.65
N PRO A 26 12.22 -3.22 -9.98
CA PRO A 26 11.72 -4.53 -10.38
C PRO A 26 11.00 -4.37 -11.72
N ARG A 27 11.62 -4.90 -12.78
CA ARG A 27 11.05 -4.95 -14.12
C ARG A 27 9.98 -6.04 -14.15
N VAL A 28 8.71 -5.62 -14.31
CA VAL A 28 7.65 -6.53 -14.75
C VAL A 28 7.94 -6.88 -16.21
N VAL A 29 8.38 -8.11 -16.46
CA VAL A 29 8.70 -8.59 -17.81
C VAL A 29 7.39 -8.85 -18.57
N LYS A 30 7.16 -8.11 -19.66
CA LYS A 30 6.06 -8.41 -20.61
C LYS A 30 6.39 -9.70 -21.39
N PRO A 31 5.41 -10.57 -21.69
CA PRO A 31 5.66 -11.76 -22.47
C PRO A 31 5.82 -11.37 -23.94
N GLN A 32 6.98 -11.61 -24.53
CA GLN A 32 7.21 -11.47 -25.98
C GLN A 32 7.40 -12.85 -26.59
N THR A 33 6.57 -13.15 -27.58
CA THR A 33 6.51 -14.41 -28.30
C THR A 33 7.78 -14.64 -29.12
N GLY A 34 8.41 -15.80 -28.89
CA GLY A 34 9.04 -16.61 -29.92
C GLY A 34 10.33 -16.12 -30.56
N MET A 35 11.44 -15.99 -29.80
CA MET A 35 12.80 -16.35 -30.25
C MET A 35 13.89 -16.26 -29.15
N HIS A 36 13.56 -16.44 -27.85
CA HIS A 36 14.45 -15.98 -26.74
C HIS A 36 14.87 -17.04 -25.71
N ARG A 37 14.80 -18.33 -26.03
CA ARG A 37 15.03 -19.39 -25.02
C ARG A 37 16.47 -19.46 -24.49
N TRP A 38 17.46 -19.08 -25.29
CA TRP A 38 18.88 -19.17 -24.93
C TRP A 38 19.41 -17.95 -24.17
N TRP A 39 18.74 -16.79 -24.26
CA TRP A 39 19.20 -15.56 -23.61
C TRP A 39 18.74 -15.46 -22.15
N ASN A 40 17.60 -16.05 -21.77
CA ASN A 40 17.08 -15.98 -20.40
C ASN A 40 17.86 -16.87 -19.40
N GLN A 41 18.55 -17.92 -19.87
CA GLN A 41 19.25 -18.88 -19.00
C GLN A 41 20.54 -18.32 -18.38
N THR A 42 21.30 -17.49 -19.10
CA THR A 42 22.55 -16.91 -18.59
C THR A 42 22.31 -15.76 -17.60
N TRP A 43 21.22 -15.01 -17.77
CA TRP A 43 20.84 -13.92 -16.85
C TRP A 43 20.29 -14.42 -15.52
N ASN A 44 19.54 -15.53 -15.50
CA ASN A 44 19.08 -16.16 -14.25
C ASN A 44 20.24 -16.67 -13.38
N PHE A 45 21.41 -16.94 -13.96
CA PHE A 45 22.60 -17.37 -13.21
C PHE A 45 23.30 -16.21 -12.49
N LEU A 46 23.23 -14.98 -13.05
CA LEU A 46 23.84 -13.79 -12.48
C LEU A 46 22.87 -12.99 -11.57
N TYR A 47 21.56 -13.06 -11.85
CA TYR A 47 20.50 -12.40 -11.08
C TYR A 47 19.26 -13.29 -10.96
N PRO A 48 19.32 -14.36 -10.16
CA PRO A 48 18.18 -15.24 -9.95
C PRO A 48 17.00 -14.47 -9.34
N PRO A 49 15.74 -14.80 -9.70
CA PRO A 49 14.58 -14.23 -9.04
C PRO A 49 14.53 -14.76 -7.59
N LEU A 50 14.83 -13.87 -6.64
CA LEU A 50 14.88 -14.23 -5.23
C LEU A 50 13.57 -13.90 -4.52
N CYS A 51 13.20 -14.74 -3.56
CA CYS A 51 12.13 -14.47 -2.61
C CYS A 51 12.38 -13.15 -1.89
N CYS A 52 11.44 -12.21 -2.00
CA CYS A 52 11.59 -10.88 -1.41
C CYS A 52 11.58 -10.84 0.14
N GLN A 53 11.34 -11.99 0.79
CA GLN A 53 11.37 -12.15 2.24
C GLN A 53 12.59 -12.93 2.75
N CYS A 54 12.94 -14.07 2.14
CA CYS A 54 14.01 -14.95 2.64
C CYS A 54 15.20 -15.10 1.70
N GLY A 55 15.15 -14.51 0.49
CA GLY A 55 16.24 -14.58 -0.49
C GLY A 55 16.42 -15.94 -1.17
N THR A 56 15.51 -16.90 -0.95
CA THR A 56 15.55 -18.21 -1.64
C THR A 56 15.26 -18.03 -3.13
N ASP A 57 16.02 -18.72 -3.98
CA ASP A 57 15.79 -18.77 -5.42
C ASP A 57 14.39 -19.31 -5.75
N LEU A 58 13.66 -18.59 -6.60
CA LEU A 58 12.32 -18.93 -7.05
C LEU A 58 12.33 -19.72 -8.37
N GLY A 59 13.49 -19.88 -9.00
CA GLY A 59 13.61 -20.48 -10.33
C GLY A 59 12.78 -19.70 -11.36
N ASP A 60 12.19 -20.39 -12.33
CA ASP A 60 11.38 -19.73 -13.37
C ASP A 60 9.95 -19.32 -12.92
N GLN A 61 9.69 -19.29 -11.61
CA GLN A 61 8.38 -18.89 -11.09
C GLN A 61 8.18 -17.38 -11.17
N SER A 62 7.03 -16.95 -11.70
CA SER A 62 6.63 -15.54 -11.74
C SER A 62 6.10 -15.02 -10.39
N SER A 63 6.55 -15.58 -9.26
CA SER A 63 6.14 -15.17 -7.92
C SER A 63 7.20 -14.25 -7.30
N THR A 64 6.82 -13.42 -6.35
CA THR A 64 7.77 -12.62 -5.54
C THR A 64 8.13 -13.29 -4.22
N LEU A 65 7.31 -14.23 -3.76
CA LEU A 65 7.48 -14.97 -2.51
C LEU A 65 7.56 -16.47 -2.80
N CYS A 66 8.45 -17.16 -2.09
CA CYS A 66 8.52 -18.62 -2.13
C CYS A 66 7.35 -19.24 -1.35
N ALA A 67 6.99 -20.48 -1.69
CA ALA A 67 5.87 -21.19 -1.06
C ALA A 67 5.97 -21.23 0.48
N ARG A 68 7.18 -21.40 1.03
CA ARG A 68 7.41 -21.38 2.49
C ARG A 68 7.05 -20.02 3.10
N CYS A 69 7.52 -18.92 2.52
CA CYS A 69 7.22 -17.58 3.04
C CYS A 69 5.74 -17.24 2.89
N GLU A 70 5.12 -17.62 1.78
CA GLU A 70 3.67 -17.44 1.57
C GLU A 70 2.85 -18.21 2.62
N GLN A 71 3.20 -19.48 2.90
CA GLN A 71 2.57 -20.27 3.97
C GLN A 71 2.74 -19.63 5.35
N GLN A 72 3.93 -19.08 5.63
CA GLN A 72 4.22 -18.38 6.90
C GLN A 72 3.44 -17.09 7.09
N LEU A 73 2.76 -16.55 6.06
CA LEU A 73 1.87 -15.40 6.22
C LEU A 73 0.59 -15.76 6.98
N GLU A 74 0.24 -17.05 7.05
CA GLU A 74 -0.95 -17.56 7.76
C GLU A 74 -2.23 -16.85 7.28
N ILE A 75 -2.35 -16.66 5.97
CA ILE A 75 -3.50 -16.00 5.37
C ILE A 75 -4.74 -16.90 5.54
N ALA A 76 -5.64 -16.48 6.43
CA ALA A 76 -6.88 -17.18 6.68
C ALA A 76 -7.74 -17.22 5.41
N GLN A 77 -8.12 -18.43 5.00
CA GLN A 77 -9.07 -18.65 3.92
C GLN A 77 -10.50 -18.47 4.46
N GLY A 78 -11.38 -17.86 3.67
CA GLY A 78 -12.79 -17.71 4.04
C GLY A 78 -13.47 -16.50 3.45
N THR A 79 -14.77 -16.40 3.72
CA THR A 79 -15.60 -15.24 3.38
C THR A 79 -15.22 -14.04 4.23
N THR A 80 -15.11 -12.87 3.61
CA THR A 80 -14.83 -11.61 4.30
C THR A 80 -15.95 -10.61 4.05
N CYS A 81 -16.19 -9.76 5.04
CA CYS A 81 -17.17 -8.68 4.93
C CYS A 81 -16.80 -7.75 3.77
N HIS A 82 -17.74 -7.50 2.86
CA HIS A 82 -17.51 -6.56 1.75
C HIS A 82 -17.06 -5.19 2.25
N ARG A 83 -17.68 -4.69 3.32
CA ARG A 83 -17.45 -3.32 3.79
C ARG A 83 -16.15 -3.13 4.56
N CYS A 84 -15.73 -4.09 5.38
CA CYS A 84 -14.55 -3.91 6.23
C CYS A 84 -13.51 -5.03 6.13
N ALA A 85 -13.68 -6.01 5.26
CA ALA A 85 -12.80 -7.16 5.07
C ALA A 85 -12.55 -8.03 6.33
N ALA A 86 -13.34 -7.87 7.40
CA ALA A 86 -13.29 -8.79 8.54
C ALA A 86 -13.79 -10.18 8.08
N PRO A 87 -13.13 -11.28 8.50
CA PRO A 87 -13.65 -12.63 8.33
C PRO A 87 -15.07 -12.74 8.88
N VAL A 88 -15.93 -13.42 8.14
CA VAL A 88 -17.31 -13.69 8.52
C VAL A 88 -17.63 -15.14 8.18
N GLY A 89 -18.64 -15.69 8.84
CA GLY A 89 -19.17 -17.02 8.50
C GLY A 89 -19.65 -17.08 7.05
N PRO A 90 -19.68 -18.29 6.45
CA PRO A 90 -20.18 -18.49 5.10
C PRO A 90 -21.64 -18.05 4.99
N HIS A 91 -22.04 -17.56 3.81
CA HIS A 91 -23.42 -17.13 3.49
C HIS A 91 -23.96 -15.92 4.26
N LEU A 92 -23.14 -15.22 5.06
CA LEU A 92 -23.56 -13.97 5.68
C LEU A 92 -23.58 -12.83 4.65
N ASP A 93 -24.75 -12.23 4.41
CA ASP A 93 -24.82 -10.98 3.65
C ASP A 93 -24.15 -9.87 4.47
N THR A 94 -23.14 -9.25 3.87
CA THR A 94 -22.35 -8.19 4.49
C THR A 94 -22.35 -6.89 3.70
N HIS A 95 -23.29 -6.72 2.76
CA HIS A 95 -23.45 -5.47 2.01
C HIS A 95 -23.69 -4.27 2.95
N ASN A 96 -24.49 -4.47 4.01
CA ASN A 96 -24.72 -3.47 5.06
C ASN A 96 -23.70 -3.51 6.22
N GLY A 97 -22.62 -4.27 6.06
CA GLY A 97 -21.58 -4.46 7.08
C GLY A 97 -21.83 -5.66 8.00
N CYS A 98 -20.78 -6.08 8.71
CA CYS A 98 -20.83 -7.19 9.67
C CYS A 98 -20.84 -6.68 11.12
N GLY A 99 -20.78 -7.59 12.11
CA GLY A 99 -20.69 -7.22 13.54
C GLY A 99 -19.47 -6.36 13.92
N HIS A 100 -18.50 -6.19 13.01
CA HIS A 100 -17.38 -5.28 13.21
C HIS A 100 -17.61 -3.85 12.71
N CYS A 101 -18.53 -3.64 11.77
CA CYS A 101 -18.66 -2.34 11.08
C CYS A 101 -20.09 -1.88 10.81
N ARG A 102 -21.13 -2.69 11.06
CA ARG A 102 -22.52 -2.33 10.73
C ARG A 102 -22.99 -1.01 11.37
N ASN A 103 -22.43 -0.64 12.52
CA ASN A 103 -22.75 0.60 13.23
C ASN A 103 -21.85 1.78 12.82
N ASP A 104 -20.84 1.56 11.99
CA ASP A 104 -19.95 2.61 11.50
C ASP A 104 -20.49 3.21 10.21
N SER A 105 -20.25 4.50 9.97
CA SER A 105 -20.59 5.18 8.71
C SER A 105 -19.31 5.56 7.97
N PHE A 106 -18.69 4.59 7.30
CA PHE A 106 -17.48 4.81 6.51
C PHE A 106 -17.76 5.62 5.23
N ALA A 107 -16.78 6.43 4.82
CA ALA A 107 -16.85 7.27 3.61
C ALA A 107 -16.26 6.57 2.38
N PHE A 108 -15.89 5.30 2.54
CA PHE A 108 -15.43 4.38 1.50
C PHE A 108 -16.45 3.26 1.31
N ASP A 109 -16.47 2.69 0.12
CA ASP A 109 -17.48 1.74 -0.35
C ASP A 109 -17.14 0.28 0.01
N ARG A 110 -15.86 -0.10 -0.10
CA ARG A 110 -15.40 -1.49 0.10
C ARG A 110 -13.96 -1.54 0.59
N VAL A 111 -13.61 -2.60 1.31
CA VAL A 111 -12.22 -2.91 1.68
C VAL A 111 -11.82 -4.25 1.07
N PHE A 112 -10.62 -4.29 0.51
CA PHE A 112 -9.89 -5.48 0.10
C PHE A 112 -8.72 -5.69 1.05
N ALA A 113 -8.62 -6.88 1.63
CA ALA A 113 -7.52 -7.24 2.52
C ALA A 113 -6.94 -8.60 2.11
N LEU A 114 -5.61 -8.76 2.26
CA LEU A 114 -4.95 -10.05 2.07
C LEU A 114 -5.30 -10.99 3.22
N GLY A 115 -5.30 -10.50 4.46
CA GLY A 115 -5.67 -11.32 5.61
C GLY A 115 -5.87 -10.55 6.91
N VAL A 116 -5.87 -11.27 8.02
CA VAL A 116 -6.02 -10.71 9.36
C VAL A 116 -4.66 -10.25 9.89
N HIS A 117 -4.62 -9.11 10.59
CA HIS A 117 -3.40 -8.56 11.17
C HIS A 117 -2.98 -9.35 12.43
N ARG A 118 -2.47 -10.58 12.23
CA ARG A 118 -1.91 -11.48 13.24
C ARG A 118 -0.62 -12.14 12.72
N ASP A 119 0.18 -12.65 13.67
CA ASP A 119 1.25 -13.62 13.44
C ASP A 119 2.14 -13.34 12.21
N GLY A 120 2.13 -14.24 11.22
CA GLY A 120 2.86 -14.14 9.96
C GLY A 120 2.69 -12.82 9.23
N LEU A 121 1.43 -12.45 8.95
CA LEU A 121 1.12 -11.25 8.18
C LEU A 121 1.53 -9.96 8.90
N LYS A 122 1.39 -9.92 10.23
CA LYS A 122 1.87 -8.80 11.06
C LYS A 122 3.39 -8.62 10.91
N ARG A 123 4.17 -9.70 10.97
CA ARG A 123 5.64 -9.65 10.79
C ARG A 123 6.02 -9.21 9.38
N ALA A 124 5.34 -9.74 8.35
CA ALA A 124 5.60 -9.37 6.97
C ALA A 124 5.35 -7.88 6.70
N ILE A 125 4.28 -7.31 7.26
CA ILE A 125 3.99 -5.87 7.16
C ILE A 125 5.09 -5.03 7.82
N LEU A 126 5.58 -5.43 8.99
CA LEU A 126 6.67 -4.72 9.66
C LEU A 126 7.95 -4.73 8.80
N ASN A 127 8.30 -5.88 8.22
CA ASN A 127 9.44 -6.01 7.32
C ASN A 127 9.25 -5.23 6.01
N ALA A 128 8.01 -5.15 5.51
CA ALA A 128 7.68 -4.40 4.30
C ALA A 128 7.87 -2.88 4.46
N LYS A 129 7.91 -2.36 5.70
CA LYS A 129 8.24 -0.94 5.95
C LYS A 129 9.66 -0.58 5.58
N THR A 130 10.58 -1.56 5.56
CA THR A 130 11.98 -1.37 5.20
C THR A 130 12.36 -2.08 3.89
N SER A 131 11.43 -2.81 3.26
CA SER A 131 11.67 -3.58 2.03
C SER A 131 10.61 -3.31 0.95
N HIS A 132 10.98 -2.55 -0.08
CA HIS A 132 10.14 -2.30 -1.26
C HIS A 132 9.72 -3.59 -2.00
N PRO A 133 10.63 -4.56 -2.25
CA PRO A 133 10.25 -5.80 -2.91
C PRO A 133 9.22 -6.61 -2.11
N LEU A 134 9.31 -6.60 -0.77
CA LEU A 134 8.32 -7.28 0.07
C LEU A 134 6.97 -6.56 0.05
N ALA A 135 6.96 -5.22 0.12
CA ALA A 135 5.74 -4.44 -0.02
C ALA A 135 5.03 -4.71 -1.35
N ALA A 136 5.77 -4.74 -2.46
CA ALA A 136 5.24 -5.09 -3.78
C ALA A 136 4.74 -6.54 -3.84
N GLY A 137 5.49 -7.48 -3.27
CA GLY A 137 5.10 -8.90 -3.27
C GLY A 137 3.83 -9.18 -2.47
N LEU A 138 3.62 -8.51 -1.33
CA LEU A 138 2.37 -8.60 -0.58
C LEU A 138 1.17 -8.06 -1.37
N VAL A 139 1.38 -6.99 -2.15
CA VAL A 139 0.35 -6.46 -3.07
C VAL A 139 0.07 -7.44 -4.20
N GLU A 140 1.09 -8.07 -4.76
CA GLU A 140 0.92 -9.08 -5.81
C GLU A 140 0.12 -10.29 -5.31
N LEU A 141 0.37 -10.76 -4.09
CA LEU A 141 -0.44 -11.82 -3.47
C LEU A 141 -1.91 -11.39 -3.32
N LEU A 142 -2.16 -10.17 -2.86
CA LEU A 142 -3.52 -9.64 -2.76
C LEU A 142 -4.18 -9.51 -4.13
N TYR A 143 -3.45 -9.08 -5.15
CA TYR A 143 -3.93 -9.03 -6.52
C TYR A 143 -4.19 -10.43 -7.09
N ARG A 144 -3.38 -11.43 -6.78
CA ARG A 144 -3.64 -12.81 -7.18
C ARG A 144 -4.96 -13.32 -6.60
N GLN A 145 -5.28 -12.95 -5.36
CA GLN A 145 -6.51 -13.38 -4.68
C GLN A 145 -7.75 -12.57 -5.09
N ARG A 146 -7.61 -11.26 -5.31
CA ARG A 146 -8.74 -10.32 -5.46
C ARG A 146 -8.71 -9.50 -6.76
N GLY A 147 -7.73 -9.73 -7.62
CA GLY A 147 -7.47 -8.92 -8.82
C GLY A 147 -8.64 -8.90 -9.80
N HIS A 148 -9.30 -10.03 -10.00
CA HIS A 148 -10.49 -10.10 -10.85
C HIS A 148 -11.65 -9.24 -10.30
N GLU A 149 -11.81 -9.15 -8.97
CA GLU A 149 -12.81 -8.26 -8.37
C GLU A 149 -12.41 -6.78 -8.53
N LEU A 150 -11.12 -6.46 -8.35
CA LEU A 150 -10.59 -5.11 -8.47
C LEU A 150 -10.64 -4.57 -9.90
N GLN A 151 -10.34 -5.41 -10.90
CA GLN A 151 -10.41 -5.05 -12.31
C GLN A 151 -11.82 -4.63 -12.75
N LYS A 152 -12.87 -5.23 -12.15
CA LYS A 152 -14.27 -4.89 -12.45
C LYS A 152 -14.72 -3.54 -11.92
N LEU A 153 -13.92 -2.89 -11.06
CA LEU A 153 -14.29 -1.64 -10.43
C LEU A 153 -14.05 -0.42 -11.32
N ASN A 154 -13.38 -0.56 -12.48
CA ASN A 154 -13.02 0.55 -13.36
C ASN A 154 -12.33 1.69 -12.58
N LEU A 155 -11.23 1.35 -11.89
CA LEU A 155 -10.46 2.31 -11.09
C LEU A 155 -9.82 3.37 -12.00
N ASP A 156 -9.96 4.65 -11.65
CA ASP A 156 -9.34 5.75 -12.38
C ASP A 156 -7.93 6.06 -11.86
N CYS A 157 -7.71 5.87 -10.55
CA CYS A 157 -6.41 6.11 -9.94
C CYS A 157 -6.22 5.37 -8.61
N VAL A 158 -4.94 5.28 -8.21
CA VAL A 158 -4.50 4.77 -6.91
C VAL A 158 -3.96 5.93 -6.09
N ILE A 159 -4.42 6.08 -4.85
CA ILE A 159 -3.96 7.10 -3.91
C ILE A 159 -3.46 6.40 -2.63
N PRO A 160 -2.18 6.56 -2.24
CA PRO A 160 -1.71 6.09 -0.94
C PRO A 160 -2.21 6.98 0.20
N ILE A 161 -2.53 6.40 1.36
CA ILE A 161 -2.79 7.16 2.58
C ILE A 161 -1.46 7.77 3.07
N PRO A 162 -1.30 9.10 3.14
CA PRO A 162 -0.03 9.71 3.49
C PRO A 162 0.33 9.51 4.96
N GLN A 163 1.64 9.38 5.24
CA GLN A 163 2.19 9.62 6.56
C GLN A 163 2.29 11.11 6.88
N TYR A 164 2.43 11.43 8.16
CA TYR A 164 2.68 12.79 8.59
C TYR A 164 4.07 13.22 8.12
N TRP A 165 4.22 14.48 7.70
CA TRP A 165 5.41 14.92 6.98
C TRP A 165 6.72 14.78 7.80
N LEU A 166 6.68 14.98 9.12
CA LEU A 166 7.84 14.73 10.00
C LEU A 166 8.21 13.24 10.08
N ASP A 167 7.23 12.34 9.99
CA ASP A 167 7.51 10.89 9.97
C ASP A 167 8.19 10.49 8.65
N ARG A 168 7.92 11.19 7.54
CA ARG A 168 8.59 10.96 6.23
C ARG A 168 10.08 11.31 6.25
N LEU A 169 10.50 12.29 7.06
CA LEU A 169 11.91 12.65 7.20
C LEU A 169 12.71 11.56 7.93
N LEU A 170 12.06 10.83 8.84
CA LEU A 170 12.66 9.73 9.60
C LEU A 170 12.53 8.37 8.90
N GLN A 171 11.50 8.21 8.07
CA GLN A 171 11.23 7.02 7.25
C GLN A 171 10.92 7.46 5.82
N PRO A 172 11.95 7.68 4.98
CA PRO A 172 11.76 8.08 3.58
C PRO A 172 10.95 7.04 2.79
N HIS A 173 11.06 5.77 3.20
CA HIS A 173 10.39 4.64 2.59
C HIS A 173 9.14 4.28 3.38
N PHE A 174 7.99 4.70 2.88
CA PHE A 174 6.72 4.38 3.51
C PHE A 174 5.98 3.28 2.74
N ALA A 175 5.65 2.20 3.46
CA ALA A 175 5.01 1.00 2.92
C ALA A 175 3.82 1.30 1.99
N ALA A 176 2.88 2.19 2.36
CA ALA A 176 1.72 2.41 1.51
C ALA A 176 2.04 3.11 0.18
N GLN A 177 3.09 3.94 0.11
CA GLN A 177 3.56 4.52 -1.16
C GLN A 177 4.09 3.43 -2.09
N SER A 178 4.94 2.55 -1.55
CA SER A 178 5.50 1.40 -2.28
C SER A 178 4.41 0.43 -2.75
N MET A 179 3.44 0.17 -1.88
CA MET A 179 2.27 -0.66 -2.21
C MET A 179 1.40 0.00 -3.28
N ALA A 180 1.19 1.32 -3.21
CA ALA A 180 0.42 2.05 -4.23
C ALA A 180 1.11 2.04 -5.60
N GLN A 181 2.44 2.12 -5.64
CA GLN A 181 3.21 1.93 -6.88
C GLN A 181 3.00 0.53 -7.48
N ALA A 182 3.02 -0.51 -6.64
CA ALA A 182 2.74 -1.88 -7.09
C ALA A 182 1.31 -2.02 -7.63
N TRP A 183 0.32 -1.46 -6.93
CA TRP A 183 -1.08 -1.44 -7.38
C TRP A 183 -1.27 -0.74 -8.72
N SER A 184 -0.69 0.45 -8.88
CA SER A 184 -0.75 1.23 -10.12
C SER A 184 -0.19 0.42 -11.31
N ARG A 185 0.92 -0.30 -11.12
CA ARG A 185 1.51 -1.16 -12.17
C ARG A 185 0.62 -2.37 -12.51
N LEU A 186 0.11 -3.06 -11.50
CA LEU A 186 -0.70 -4.27 -11.69
C LEU A 186 -2.05 -3.98 -12.34
N LEU A 187 -2.67 -2.87 -11.96
CA LEU A 187 -3.99 -2.45 -12.46
C LEU A 187 -3.90 -1.55 -13.69
N MET A 188 -2.70 -1.08 -14.07
CA MET A 188 -2.46 -0.16 -15.17
C MET A 188 -3.24 1.16 -15.04
N VAL A 189 -3.23 1.75 -13.84
CA VAL A 189 -3.94 2.99 -13.51
C VAL A 189 -2.99 4.01 -12.88
N ASP A 190 -3.34 5.30 -12.96
CA ASP A 190 -2.47 6.37 -12.50
C ASP A 190 -2.21 6.34 -10.99
N LEU A 191 -0.95 6.46 -10.59
CA LEU A 191 -0.56 6.71 -9.20
C LEU A 191 -0.64 8.21 -8.88
N GLN A 192 -1.53 8.58 -7.98
CA GLN A 192 -1.77 9.96 -7.56
C GLN A 192 -1.25 10.21 -6.13
N GLY A 193 0.07 10.02 -5.95
CA GLY A 193 0.74 10.04 -4.63
C GLY A 193 0.79 11.39 -3.90
N HIS A 194 0.53 12.51 -4.59
CA HIS A 194 0.66 13.87 -4.06
C HIS A 194 -0.68 14.51 -3.67
N ILE A 195 -1.81 13.92 -4.10
CA ILE A 195 -3.15 14.50 -3.91
C ILE A 195 -3.53 14.59 -2.43
N LEU A 196 -3.33 13.49 -1.70
CA LEU A 196 -3.74 13.40 -0.31
C LEU A 196 -2.55 13.78 0.60
N THR A 197 -2.78 14.68 1.54
CA THR A 197 -1.78 15.14 2.50
C THR A 197 -2.23 14.89 3.92
N LYS A 198 -1.28 14.55 4.82
CA LYS A 198 -1.53 14.44 6.25
C LYS A 198 -1.00 15.68 6.97
N ARG A 199 -1.90 16.58 7.36
CA ARG A 199 -1.57 17.88 7.95
C ARG A 199 -1.21 17.81 9.43
N ARG A 200 -1.61 16.76 10.13
CA ARG A 200 -1.34 16.56 11.56
C ARG A 200 -0.94 15.14 11.88
N ARG A 201 -0.01 14.97 12.82
CA ARG A 201 0.30 13.65 13.41
C ARG A 201 -0.91 13.20 14.23
N THR A 202 -1.52 12.09 13.86
CA THR A 202 -2.60 11.49 14.66
C THR A 202 -1.98 10.80 15.87
N GLN A 203 -2.05 11.41 17.05
CA GLN A 203 -1.69 10.74 18.31
C GLN A 203 -2.69 9.63 18.66
N ARG A 204 -2.21 8.57 19.34
CA ARG A 204 -3.06 7.52 19.91
C ARG A 204 -3.97 8.13 21.00
N GLN A 205 -5.21 7.64 21.08
CA GLN A 205 -6.34 8.28 21.77
C GLN A 205 -6.27 8.28 23.32
N SER A 206 -5.13 7.99 23.94
CA SER A 206 -5.01 7.89 25.40
C SER A 206 -4.66 9.21 26.12
N VAL A 207 -4.43 10.32 25.41
CA VAL A 207 -3.88 11.57 26.01
C VAL A 207 -4.78 12.81 25.81
N LEU A 208 -5.90 12.72 25.08
CA LEU A 208 -6.64 13.93 24.67
C LEU A 208 -8.03 14.06 25.32
N SER A 209 -8.37 15.29 25.72
CA SER A 209 -9.68 15.66 26.30
C SER A 209 -10.83 15.54 25.28
N PRO A 210 -12.10 15.42 25.72
CA PRO A 210 -13.25 15.28 24.81
C PRO A 210 -13.41 16.41 23.77
N SER A 211 -13.04 17.64 24.11
CA SER A 211 -13.10 18.80 23.21
C SER A 211 -11.96 18.77 22.18
N GLU A 212 -10.75 18.38 22.59
CA GLU A 212 -9.62 18.14 21.69
C GLU A 212 -9.88 16.94 20.78
N ARG A 213 -10.59 15.90 21.23
CA ARG A 213 -10.99 14.78 20.35
C ARG A 213 -11.84 15.26 19.17
N LYS A 214 -12.74 16.23 19.33
CA LYS A 214 -13.56 16.74 18.21
C LYS A 214 -12.78 17.66 17.26
N SER A 215 -11.84 18.46 17.74
CA SER A 215 -11.07 19.41 16.92
C SER A 215 -9.80 18.79 16.29
N ASN A 216 -9.13 17.89 17.01
CA ASN A 216 -7.87 17.27 16.58
C ASN A 216 -8.10 16.18 15.50
N LEU A 217 -9.33 15.64 15.43
CA LEU A 217 -9.73 14.64 14.44
C LEU A 217 -10.30 15.24 13.14
N ARG A 218 -10.76 16.49 13.14
CA ARG A 218 -11.55 17.08 12.04
C ARG A 218 -10.73 17.47 10.79
N ASN A 219 -9.42 17.68 10.89
CA ASN A 219 -8.58 18.20 9.79
C ASN A 219 -7.23 17.48 9.65
N ALA A 220 -7.18 16.18 9.97
CA ALA A 220 -5.92 15.42 9.90
C ALA A 220 -5.43 15.22 8.44
N PHE A 221 -6.36 15.18 7.48
CA PHE A 221 -6.09 15.03 6.06
C PHE A 221 -6.56 16.25 5.28
N GLY A 222 -5.94 16.50 4.12
CA GLY A 222 -6.35 17.52 3.17
C GLY A 222 -5.96 17.16 1.75
N ILE A 223 -6.52 17.89 0.78
CA ILE A 223 -6.11 17.82 -0.63
C ILE A 223 -4.99 18.83 -0.88
N SER A 224 -4.01 18.45 -1.71
CA SER A 224 -3.02 19.33 -2.29
C SER A 224 -3.41 19.70 -3.72
N GLY A 225 -3.25 20.97 -4.09
CA GLY A 225 -3.60 21.48 -5.41
C GLY A 225 -5.11 21.43 -5.72
N HIS A 226 -5.43 21.34 -7.02
CA HIS A 226 -6.79 21.26 -7.53
C HIS A 226 -6.95 20.00 -8.41
N PRO A 227 -6.90 18.80 -7.82
CA PRO A 227 -7.02 17.57 -8.59
C PRO A 227 -8.44 17.42 -9.16
N ARG A 228 -8.53 16.89 -10.37
CA ARG A 228 -9.81 16.57 -11.01
C ARG A 228 -10.31 15.22 -10.49
N LEU A 229 -10.95 15.20 -9.32
CA LEU A 229 -11.50 13.98 -8.71
C LEU A 229 -13.00 13.78 -8.96
N GLU A 230 -13.68 14.76 -9.55
CA GLU A 230 -15.10 14.70 -9.87
C GLU A 230 -15.44 13.42 -10.66
N GLY A 231 -16.38 12.63 -10.15
CA GLY A 231 -16.83 11.41 -10.80
C GLY A 231 -15.87 10.22 -10.68
N ARG A 232 -14.65 10.39 -10.12
CA ARG A 232 -13.63 9.33 -10.15
C ARG A 232 -13.88 8.20 -9.16
N THR A 233 -13.43 7.02 -9.57
CA THR A 233 -13.34 5.79 -8.79
C THR A 233 -11.90 5.58 -8.33
N ILE A 234 -11.68 5.61 -7.02
CA ILE A 234 -10.33 5.67 -6.41
C ILE A 234 -10.05 4.39 -5.65
N LEU A 235 -8.83 3.86 -5.79
CA LEU A 235 -8.26 2.87 -4.86
C LEU A 235 -7.35 3.55 -3.84
N LEU A 236 -7.81 3.62 -2.59
CA LEU A 236 -7.05 4.14 -1.45
C LEU A 236 -6.21 3.03 -0.83
N VAL A 237 -4.90 3.23 -0.67
CA VAL A 237 -3.96 2.18 -0.24
C VAL A 237 -3.38 2.48 1.13
N ASP A 238 -3.39 1.49 2.04
CA ASP A 238 -2.72 1.54 3.35
C ASP A 238 -2.09 0.17 3.67
N ASP A 239 -1.28 0.06 4.73
CA ASP A 239 -0.73 -1.24 5.15
C ASP A 239 -1.76 -2.05 5.97
N VAL A 240 -2.45 -1.40 6.91
CA VAL A 240 -3.35 -2.05 7.88
C VAL A 240 -4.62 -1.25 8.13
N LEU A 241 -5.78 -1.92 8.08
CA LEU A 241 -7.05 -1.36 8.52
C LEU A 241 -7.44 -1.91 9.90
N THR A 242 -7.35 -1.06 10.93
CA THR A 242 -7.80 -1.40 12.30
C THR A 242 -9.24 -0.95 12.53
N THR A 243 -9.48 0.25 13.04
CA THR A 243 -10.84 0.79 13.22
C THR A 243 -11.43 1.38 11.93
N GLY A 244 -10.62 1.51 10.88
CA GLY A 244 -11.03 2.21 9.66
C GLY A 244 -11.04 3.73 9.78
N THR A 245 -10.74 4.31 10.95
CA THR A 245 -10.77 5.77 11.17
C THR A 245 -9.87 6.55 10.22
N THR A 246 -8.65 6.07 9.98
CA THR A 246 -7.70 6.72 9.07
C THR A 246 -8.23 6.73 7.64
N ALA A 247 -8.61 5.55 7.13
CA ALA A 247 -9.20 5.39 5.80
C ALA A 247 -10.50 6.19 5.63
N HIS A 248 -11.38 6.20 6.63
CA HIS A 248 -12.61 6.98 6.63
C HIS A 248 -12.34 8.48 6.46
N ARG A 249 -11.36 9.04 7.16
CA ARG A 249 -11.05 10.47 7.05
C ARG A 249 -10.40 10.83 5.72
N ALA A 250 -9.47 10.01 5.26
CA ALA A 250 -8.88 10.15 3.93
C ALA A 250 -9.96 10.10 2.84
N ALA A 251 -10.83 9.09 2.91
CA ALA A 251 -11.96 8.94 1.99
C ALA A 251 -12.94 10.12 2.07
N LYS A 252 -13.24 10.64 3.27
CA LYS A 252 -14.13 11.80 3.44
C LYS A 252 -13.60 13.04 2.71
N VAL A 253 -12.30 13.30 2.81
CA VAL A 253 -11.65 14.43 2.11
C VAL A 253 -11.71 14.25 0.60
N LEU A 254 -11.47 13.02 0.09
CA LEU A 254 -11.58 12.70 -1.33
C LEU A 254 -13.03 12.79 -1.85
N ARG A 255 -14.02 12.34 -1.06
CA ARG A 255 -15.45 12.49 -1.36
C ARG A 255 -15.85 13.96 -1.49
N THR A 256 -15.43 14.79 -0.54
CA THR A 256 -15.68 16.24 -0.59
C THR A 256 -15.02 16.90 -1.81
N ALA A 257 -13.95 16.32 -2.34
CA ALA A 257 -13.29 16.77 -3.56
C ALA A 257 -13.91 16.20 -4.86
N GLY A 258 -15.04 15.48 -4.79
CA GLY A 258 -15.80 15.02 -5.96
C GLY A 258 -15.71 13.52 -6.30
N ALA A 259 -14.95 12.73 -5.52
CA ALA A 259 -14.82 11.30 -5.79
C ALA A 259 -16.17 10.54 -5.70
N ALA A 260 -16.49 9.76 -6.73
CA ALA A 260 -17.75 9.03 -6.84
C ALA A 260 -17.73 7.66 -6.16
N ARG A 261 -16.58 6.98 -6.16
CA ARG A 261 -16.38 5.69 -5.48
C ARG A 261 -14.99 5.63 -4.89
N ILE A 262 -14.89 5.10 -3.67
CA ILE A 262 -13.63 4.94 -2.96
C ILE A 262 -13.55 3.53 -2.41
N TYR A 263 -12.62 2.76 -2.95
CA TYR A 263 -12.27 1.43 -2.47
C TYR A 263 -10.99 1.52 -1.66
N VAL A 264 -10.80 0.62 -0.70
CA VAL A 264 -9.59 0.59 0.13
C VAL A 264 -8.90 -0.75 -0.08
N ALA A 265 -7.60 -0.74 -0.35
CA ALA A 265 -6.76 -1.93 -0.32
C ALA A 265 -5.78 -1.85 0.85
N VAL A 266 -5.77 -2.88 1.69
CA VAL A 266 -4.80 -3.05 2.77
C VAL A 266 -4.19 -4.44 2.75
N ILE A 267 -2.99 -4.61 3.29
CA ILE A 267 -2.46 -5.96 3.46
C ILE A 267 -3.22 -6.67 4.59
N ALA A 268 -3.46 -6.00 5.72
CA ALA A 268 -4.10 -6.66 6.84
C ALA A 268 -5.28 -5.92 7.48
N ARG A 269 -6.25 -6.69 7.94
CA ARG A 269 -7.40 -6.24 8.73
C ARG A 269 -7.21 -6.56 10.21
N GLY A 270 -7.19 -5.55 11.07
CA GLY A 270 -7.03 -5.70 12.54
C GLY A 270 -8.35 -5.93 13.29
N ILE A 271 -8.62 -7.17 13.67
CA ILE A 271 -9.83 -7.56 14.43
C ILE A 271 -9.52 -7.42 15.92
N GLY A 272 -10.33 -6.68 16.68
CA GLY A 272 -10.19 -6.62 18.14
C GLY A 272 -10.45 -7.98 18.79
N VAL A 273 -9.73 -8.31 19.87
CA VAL A 273 -9.66 -9.65 20.47
C VAL A 273 -11.00 -10.14 21.07
N GLU A 274 -11.98 -9.27 21.32
CA GLU A 274 -13.21 -9.62 22.05
C GLU A 274 -14.42 -10.08 21.22
N ARG A 275 -14.30 -10.35 19.92
CA ARG A 275 -15.48 -10.70 19.10
C ARG A 275 -15.43 -12.05 18.37
N LEU A 276 -14.48 -12.90 18.73
CA LEU A 276 -14.36 -14.26 18.14
C LEU A 276 -14.96 -15.37 19.02
N SER A 277 -15.53 -15.04 20.18
CA SER A 277 -16.06 -16.02 21.15
C SER A 277 -17.59 -16.05 21.23
N SER A 278 -18.29 -15.84 20.11
CA SER A 278 -19.74 -16.01 20.05
C SER A 278 -20.15 -16.47 18.66
N SER A 279 -19.81 -17.71 18.34
CA SER A 279 -20.41 -18.49 17.25
C SER A 279 -20.44 -19.94 17.69
#